data_AF-A0A117MFK8-F1
#
_entry.id   AF-A0A117MFK8-F1
#
_cell.length_a   1.000
_cell.length_b   1.000
_cell.length_c   1.000
_cell.angle_alpha   90.00
_cell.angle_beta   90.00
_cell.angle_gamma   90.00
#
_symmetry.space_group_name_H-M   'P 1'
#
loop_
_entity.id
_entity.type
_entity.pdbx_description
1 polymer ?
#
loop_
_entity_poly.entity_id
_entity_poly.type
_entity_poly.pdbx_seq_one_letter_code
_entity_poly.pdbx_strand_id
1 'polypeptide(L)'
;EGRCYYWWTPTPLAQLHRERVTIVKKTLPVPPMLADLVGNALASMDGVKFTYLRACPSCGGPVTGHDLRAKRFAVLLENGKERTIRVSVKRFYCQQCGTLCYADAPFYPDTRLASPVVDLCLLLSQQMPFNRVAQRLRAMGIVVDRGTIRNYASRDFGTIPATELFGLLLPLSLLNLATFTLGRERHPITGAEALVACGFPSAGRAAPHDGGSPKERDQRYEEKEKEERKTEDR
;
A
#
# COMPACT_ATOMS: atom_id res chain seq x y z
N GLU A 1 -22.09 50.01 74.47
CA GLU A 1 -21.43 49.37 73.30
C GLU A 1 -22.35 48.26 72.78
N GLY A 2 -22.37 47.74 71.56
CA GLY A 2 -21.60 47.86 70.32
C GLY A 2 -22.13 46.72 69.43
N ARG A 3 -22.68 47.06 68.26
CA ARG A 3 -23.35 46.12 67.32
C ARG A 3 -22.36 45.13 66.73
N CYS A 4 -22.82 43.93 66.38
CA CYS A 4 -22.35 43.26 65.16
C CYS A 4 -23.41 42.27 64.64
N TYR A 5 -24.12 42.72 63.60
CA TYR A 5 -24.95 41.89 62.74
C TYR A 5 -24.03 41.23 61.71
N TYR A 6 -23.95 39.90 61.70
CA TYR A 6 -23.29 39.17 60.62
C TYR A 6 -24.25 38.98 59.46
N TRP A 7 -24.08 39.83 58.45
CA TRP A 7 -24.68 39.68 57.13
C TRP A 7 -23.94 38.58 56.38
N TRP A 8 -24.59 37.45 56.12
CA TRP A 8 -24.12 36.46 55.16
C TRP A 8 -24.67 36.85 53.77
N THR A 9 -23.80 37.40 52.94
CA THR A 9 -24.06 37.56 51.50
C THR A 9 -23.73 36.24 50.79
N PRO A 10 -24.61 35.73 49.91
CA PRO A 10 -24.30 34.56 49.10
C PRO A 10 -23.33 34.94 47.97
N THR A 11 -22.16 34.31 47.97
CA THR A 11 -21.17 34.41 46.89
C THR A 11 -21.75 33.81 45.60
N PRO A 12 -21.77 34.53 44.47
CA PRO A 12 -22.22 33.96 43.21
C PRO A 12 -21.18 32.97 42.70
N LEU A 13 -21.57 31.70 42.60
CA LEU A 13 -20.77 30.65 41.98
C LEU A 13 -20.62 30.98 40.49
N ALA A 14 -19.43 31.46 40.12
CA ALA A 14 -19.08 31.80 38.75
C ALA A 14 -19.36 30.62 37.81
N GLN A 15 -20.28 30.83 36.88
CA GLN A 15 -20.55 29.93 35.77
C GLN A 15 -19.32 29.86 34.87
N LEU A 16 -18.52 28.81 35.04
CA LEU A 16 -17.49 28.42 34.09
C LEU A 16 -18.18 27.97 32.79
N HIS A 17 -18.25 28.91 31.85
CA HIS A 17 -18.58 28.65 30.45
C HIS A 17 -17.59 27.60 29.91
N ARG A 18 -18.03 26.35 29.84
CA ARG A 18 -17.31 25.28 29.15
C ARG A 18 -17.53 25.48 27.66
N GLU A 19 -16.72 26.33 27.05
CA GLU A 19 -16.64 26.44 25.60
C GLU A 19 -16.35 25.05 25.03
N ARG A 20 -17.34 24.49 24.33
CA ARG A 20 -17.15 23.32 23.49
C ARG A 20 -16.29 23.78 22.32
N VAL A 21 -14.98 23.59 22.44
CA VAL A 21 -14.07 23.63 21.28
C VAL A 21 -14.54 22.55 20.32
N THR A 22 -15.28 22.95 19.29
CA THR A 22 -15.55 22.09 18.14
C THR A 22 -14.20 21.86 17.45
N ILE A 23 -13.57 20.72 17.73
CA ILE A 23 -12.42 20.24 16.95
C ILE A 23 -12.99 19.89 15.57
N VAL A 24 -13.05 20.89 14.69
CA VAL A 24 -13.18 20.67 13.26
C VAL A 24 -11.94 19.86 12.90
N LYS A 25 -12.13 18.56 12.71
CA LYS A 25 -11.07 17.61 12.32
C LYS A 25 -10.69 17.94 10.89
N LYS A 26 -9.91 19.01 10.73
CA LYS A 26 -9.40 19.53 9.47
C LYS A 26 -8.61 18.39 8.87
N THR A 27 -9.17 17.71 7.88
CA THR A 27 -8.43 16.79 7.02
C THR A 27 -7.30 17.62 6.45
N LEU A 28 -6.11 17.50 7.01
CA LEU A 28 -4.92 18.15 6.47
C LEU A 28 -4.86 17.72 5.01
N PRO A 29 -5.00 18.64 4.04
CA PRO A 29 -4.90 18.28 2.64
C PRO A 29 -3.55 17.59 2.42
N VAL A 30 -3.56 16.52 1.63
CA VAL A 30 -2.31 15.88 1.21
C VAL A 30 -1.48 16.95 0.52
N PRO A 31 -0.23 17.22 0.96
CA PRO A 31 0.62 18.18 0.27
C PRO A 31 0.83 17.76 -1.18
N PRO A 32 0.70 18.67 -2.17
CA PRO A 32 0.83 18.32 -3.59
C PRO A 32 2.19 17.67 -3.90
N MET A 33 3.27 18.20 -3.30
CA MET A 33 4.62 17.62 -3.43
C MET A 33 4.68 16.16 -2.99
N LEU A 34 3.93 15.77 -1.94
CA LEU A 34 3.88 14.38 -1.51
C LEU A 34 3.11 13.50 -2.50
N ALA A 35 1.98 14.01 -3.02
CA ALA A 35 1.21 13.30 -4.04
C ALA A 35 2.05 13.08 -5.31
N ASP A 36 2.78 14.10 -5.76
CA ASP A 36 3.66 14.03 -6.93
C ASP A 36 4.81 13.04 -6.69
N LEU A 37 5.44 13.10 -5.51
CA LEU A 37 6.52 12.19 -5.14
C LEU A 37 6.06 10.72 -5.19
N VAL A 38 4.92 10.43 -4.58
CA VAL A 38 4.36 9.08 -4.51
C VAL A 38 3.85 8.63 -5.88
N GLY A 39 3.17 9.51 -6.62
CA GLY A 39 2.67 9.25 -7.97
C GLY A 39 3.80 8.90 -8.93
N ASN A 40 4.87 9.70 -8.96
CA ASN A 40 6.05 9.46 -9.80
C ASN A 40 6.76 8.16 -9.42
N ALA A 41 6.90 7.88 -8.11
CA ALA A 41 7.49 6.64 -7.63
C ALA A 41 6.74 5.41 -8.16
N LEU A 42 5.41 5.39 -8.01
CA LEU A 42 4.58 4.30 -8.47
C LEU A 42 4.52 4.22 -10.00
N ALA A 43 4.43 5.34 -10.70
CA ALA A 43 4.40 5.37 -12.17
C ALA A 43 5.69 4.84 -12.81
N SER A 44 6.85 5.06 -12.16
CA SER A 44 8.15 4.56 -12.65
C SER A 44 8.23 3.03 -12.76
N MET A 45 7.33 2.32 -12.09
CA MET A 45 7.28 0.87 -12.05
C MET A 45 6.59 0.26 -13.27
N ASP A 46 6.00 1.08 -14.14
CA ASP A 46 5.29 0.57 -15.31
C ASP A 46 6.24 -0.15 -16.28
N GLY A 47 5.89 -1.38 -16.66
CA GLY A 47 6.67 -2.23 -17.55
C GLY A 47 7.87 -2.94 -16.92
N VAL A 48 8.16 -2.75 -15.63
CA VAL A 48 9.30 -3.39 -14.95
C VAL A 48 9.16 -4.91 -14.97
N LYS A 49 10.26 -5.61 -15.26
CA LYS A 49 10.32 -7.07 -15.33
C LYS A 49 11.10 -7.66 -14.16
N PHE A 50 10.48 -8.60 -13.45
CA PHE A 50 11.08 -9.42 -12.42
C PHE A 50 11.32 -10.82 -13.00
N THR A 51 12.58 -11.17 -13.24
CA THR A 51 12.96 -12.38 -14.00
C THR A 51 13.89 -13.33 -13.25
N TYR A 52 14.22 -13.00 -12.01
CA TYR A 52 15.17 -13.76 -11.20
C TYR A 52 14.47 -14.52 -10.07
N LEU A 53 14.82 -15.79 -9.93
CA LEU A 53 14.51 -16.63 -8.77
C LEU A 53 15.67 -17.59 -8.60
N ARG A 54 16.31 -17.59 -7.42
CA ARG A 54 17.48 -18.43 -7.16
C ARG A 54 17.15 -19.93 -7.10
N ALA A 55 16.09 -20.28 -6.39
CA ALA A 55 15.68 -21.66 -6.11
C ALA A 55 14.19 -21.70 -5.74
N CYS A 56 13.59 -22.89 -5.79
CA CYS A 56 12.21 -23.09 -5.39
C CYS A 56 12.02 -22.70 -3.91
N PRO A 57 11.08 -21.80 -3.57
CA PRO A 57 10.83 -21.41 -2.18
C PRO A 57 10.24 -22.54 -1.33
N SER A 58 9.67 -23.59 -1.94
CA SER A 58 9.05 -24.71 -1.22
C SER A 58 10.02 -25.84 -0.88
N CYS A 59 10.96 -26.18 -1.76
CA CYS A 59 11.86 -27.33 -1.57
C CYS A 59 13.35 -27.02 -1.79
N GLY A 60 13.72 -25.79 -2.17
CA GLY A 60 15.10 -25.42 -2.49
C GLY A 60 15.63 -25.93 -3.83
N GLY A 61 14.81 -26.68 -4.59
CA GLY A 61 15.21 -27.28 -5.86
C GLY A 61 15.45 -26.30 -7.01
N PRO A 62 16.13 -26.75 -8.08
CA PRO A 62 16.34 -25.94 -9.28
C PRO A 62 15.02 -25.61 -9.97
N VAL A 63 15.01 -24.46 -10.63
CA VAL A 63 13.82 -23.88 -11.27
C VAL A 63 14.07 -23.63 -12.76
N THR A 64 13.05 -23.88 -13.57
CA THR A 64 13.08 -23.62 -15.02
C THR A 64 12.05 -22.57 -15.37
N GLY A 65 12.45 -21.60 -16.19
CA GLY A 65 11.58 -20.51 -16.60
C GLY A 65 10.38 -21.02 -17.39
N HIS A 66 9.21 -20.47 -17.09
CA HIS A 66 7.98 -20.67 -17.84
C HIS A 66 7.68 -19.38 -18.63
N ASP A 67 6.64 -18.64 -18.27
CA ASP A 67 6.19 -17.42 -18.95
C ASP A 67 6.31 -16.17 -18.07
N LEU A 68 5.98 -15.01 -18.64
CA LEU A 68 5.86 -13.75 -17.92
C LEU A 68 4.38 -13.47 -17.64
N ARG A 69 4.06 -13.24 -16.37
CA ARG A 69 2.71 -12.85 -15.95
C ARG A 69 2.66 -11.36 -15.61
N ALA A 70 1.72 -10.64 -16.22
CA ALA A 70 1.43 -9.26 -15.82
C ALA A 70 0.78 -9.23 -14.42
N LYS A 71 1.24 -8.35 -13.55
CA LYS A 71 0.65 -8.07 -12.24
C LYS A 71 0.39 -6.58 -12.08
N ARG A 72 -0.72 -6.24 -11.43
CA ARG A 72 -1.08 -4.86 -11.07
C ARG A 72 -0.17 -4.39 -9.94
N PHE A 73 0.69 -3.42 -10.20
CA PHE A 73 1.56 -2.83 -9.20
C PHE A 73 0.80 -1.82 -8.35
N ALA A 74 0.16 -0.86 -9.02
CA ALA A 74 -0.67 0.18 -8.44
C ALA A 74 -1.77 0.60 -9.45
N VAL A 75 -2.77 1.33 -8.96
CA VAL A 75 -3.72 2.07 -9.83
C VAL A 75 -3.60 3.53 -9.46
N LEU A 76 -3.29 4.38 -10.44
CA LEU A 76 -3.14 5.81 -10.27
C LEU A 76 -4.33 6.56 -10.88
N LEU A 77 -4.64 7.73 -10.35
CA LEU A 77 -5.63 8.65 -10.90
C LEU A 77 -4.89 9.77 -11.63
N GLU A 78 -4.88 9.72 -12.97
CA GLU A 78 -4.26 10.73 -13.84
C GLU A 78 -5.37 11.45 -14.62
N ASN A 79 -5.48 12.77 -14.50
CA ASN A 79 -6.48 13.59 -15.21
C ASN A 79 -7.93 13.08 -15.05
N GLY A 80 -8.26 12.56 -13.85
CA GLY A 80 -9.58 12.00 -13.54
C GLY A 80 -9.83 10.58 -14.09
N LYS A 81 -8.85 9.97 -14.77
CA LYS A 81 -8.94 8.59 -15.28
C LYS A 81 -8.03 7.66 -14.48
N GLU A 82 -8.48 6.43 -14.31
CA GLU A 82 -7.68 5.40 -13.63
C GLU A 82 -6.68 4.79 -14.61
N ARG A 83 -5.39 4.85 -14.27
CA ARG A 83 -4.30 4.20 -15.00
C ARG A 83 -3.74 3.07 -14.15
N THR A 84 -3.76 1.85 -14.69
CA THR A 84 -3.18 0.69 -14.02
C THR A 84 -1.69 0.58 -14.36
N ILE A 85 -0.83 0.67 -13.35
CA ILE A 85 0.61 0.43 -13.47
C ILE A 85 0.85 -1.08 -13.43
N ARG A 86 1.46 -1.64 -14.48
CA ARG A 86 1.67 -3.09 -14.60
C ARG A 86 3.14 -3.45 -14.58
N VAL A 87 3.47 -4.54 -13.88
CA VAL A 87 4.80 -5.17 -13.90
C VAL A 87 4.71 -6.59 -14.45
N SER A 88 5.79 -7.12 -14.99
CA SER A 88 5.86 -8.52 -15.45
C SER A 88 6.67 -9.36 -14.48
N VAL A 89 6.08 -10.42 -13.94
CA VAL A 89 6.75 -11.36 -13.03
C VAL A 89 6.89 -12.71 -13.72
N LYS A 90 8.13 -13.18 -13.87
CA LYS A 90 8.43 -14.48 -14.49
C LYS A 90 7.94 -15.60 -13.58
N ARG A 91 7.27 -16.59 -14.17
CA ARG A 91 6.90 -17.84 -13.53
C ARG A 91 7.95 -18.90 -13.80
N PHE A 92 8.10 -19.82 -12.87
CA PHE A 92 9.03 -20.93 -12.94
C PHE A 92 8.37 -22.22 -12.49
N TYR A 93 8.77 -23.34 -13.05
CA TYR A 93 8.47 -24.65 -12.48
C TYR A 93 9.67 -25.17 -11.71
N CYS A 94 9.42 -25.72 -10.52
CA CYS A 94 10.44 -26.48 -9.81
C CYS A 94 10.61 -27.86 -10.45
N GLN A 95 11.85 -28.23 -10.75
CA GLN A 95 12.19 -29.53 -11.33
C GLN A 95 12.14 -30.70 -10.33
N GLN A 96 12.00 -30.40 -9.03
CA GLN A 96 11.94 -31.43 -7.99
C GLN A 96 10.52 -31.68 -7.49
N CYS A 97 9.80 -30.63 -7.06
CA CYS A 97 8.46 -30.77 -6.50
C CYS A 97 7.33 -30.42 -7.48
N GLY A 98 7.65 -29.95 -8.70
CA GLY A 98 6.66 -29.55 -9.70
C GLY A 98 5.92 -28.23 -9.38
N THR A 99 6.16 -27.63 -8.22
CA THR A 99 5.47 -26.40 -7.80
C THR A 99 5.78 -25.22 -8.73
N LEU A 100 4.72 -24.47 -9.08
CA LEU A 100 4.82 -23.21 -9.78
C LEU A 100 5.30 -22.10 -8.83
N CYS A 101 6.44 -21.50 -9.15
CA CYS A 101 7.07 -20.43 -8.38
C CYS A 101 7.06 -19.13 -9.19
N TYR A 102 7.18 -18.00 -8.51
CA TYR A 102 7.29 -16.68 -9.13
C TYR A 102 8.69 -16.10 -8.89
N ALA A 103 9.17 -15.27 -9.81
CA ALA A 103 10.34 -14.42 -9.59
C ALA A 103 10.16 -13.59 -8.31
N ASP A 104 11.29 -13.27 -7.67
CA ASP A 104 11.29 -12.32 -6.56
C ASP A 104 10.69 -11.00 -7.05
N ALA A 105 9.60 -10.56 -6.40
CA ALA A 105 8.85 -9.35 -6.75
C ALA A 105 8.28 -8.72 -5.47
N PRO A 106 8.08 -7.39 -5.42
CA PRO A 106 7.62 -6.68 -4.23
C PRO A 106 6.10 -6.83 -4.05
N PHE A 107 5.66 -8.05 -3.79
CA PHE A 107 4.28 -8.41 -3.52
C PHE A 107 4.25 -9.28 -2.29
N TYR A 108 3.34 -8.97 -1.37
CA TYR A 108 2.98 -9.94 -0.36
C TYR A 108 2.25 -11.13 -1.00
N PRO A 109 2.30 -12.32 -0.38
CA PRO A 109 1.48 -13.44 -0.80
C PRO A 109 0.01 -13.01 -0.89
N ASP A 110 -0.67 -13.41 -1.96
CA ASP A 110 -2.11 -13.21 -2.12
C ASP A 110 -2.60 -11.75 -2.09
N THR A 111 -1.74 -10.77 -2.41
CA THR A 111 -2.16 -9.38 -2.62
C THR A 111 -2.35 -9.06 -4.08
N ARG A 112 -3.29 -8.15 -4.36
CA ARG A 112 -3.58 -7.68 -5.73
C ARG A 112 -2.66 -6.56 -6.18
N LEU A 113 -2.10 -5.83 -5.21
CA LEU A 113 -1.24 -4.66 -5.39
C LEU A 113 0.13 -4.95 -4.78
N ALA A 114 1.13 -4.18 -5.21
CA ALA A 114 2.49 -4.28 -4.71
C ALA A 114 2.58 -3.86 -3.24
N SER A 115 3.62 -4.35 -2.56
CA SER A 115 3.85 -4.12 -1.14
C SER A 115 3.85 -2.65 -0.74
N PRO A 116 4.43 -1.67 -1.50
CA PRO A 116 4.42 -0.27 -1.05
C PRO A 116 3.00 0.31 -0.92
N VAL A 117 2.07 -0.14 -1.77
CA VAL A 117 0.66 0.28 -1.70
C VAL A 117 -0.05 -0.42 -0.55
N VAL A 118 0.23 -1.71 -0.34
CA VAL A 118 -0.33 -2.49 0.78
C VAL A 118 0.13 -1.90 2.11
N ASP A 119 1.42 -1.60 2.24
CA ASP A 119 2.05 -0.99 3.42
C ASP A 119 1.38 0.34 3.78
N LEU A 120 1.20 1.21 2.78
CA LEU A 120 0.55 2.50 2.97
C LEU A 120 -0.91 2.34 3.41
N CYS A 121 -1.64 1.37 2.84
CA CYS A 121 -3.02 1.06 3.27
C CYS A 121 -3.06 0.65 4.75
N LEU A 122 -2.13 -0.19 5.19
CA LEU A 122 -2.06 -0.72 6.55
C LEU A 122 -1.71 0.38 7.55
N LEU A 123 -0.68 1.18 7.28
CA LEU A 123 -0.28 2.30 8.13
C LEU A 123 -1.40 3.34 8.30
N LEU A 124 -2.06 3.72 7.20
CA LEU A 124 -3.18 4.67 7.27
C LEU A 124 -4.39 4.07 8.00
N SER A 125 -4.64 2.77 7.86
CA SER A 125 -5.76 2.08 8.53
C SER A 125 -5.62 2.03 10.05
N GLN A 126 -4.39 2.13 10.58
CA GLN A 126 -4.16 2.25 12.03
C GLN A 126 -4.60 3.61 12.58
N GLN A 127 -4.65 4.64 11.73
CA GLN A 127 -4.92 6.02 12.13
C GLN A 127 -6.35 6.48 11.80
N MET A 128 -7.00 5.86 10.81
CA MET A 128 -8.31 6.29 10.35
C MET A 128 -9.17 5.15 9.76
N PRO A 129 -10.50 5.30 9.75
CA PRO A 129 -11.39 4.30 9.16
C PRO A 129 -11.14 4.10 7.66
N PHE A 130 -11.39 2.89 7.16
CA PHE A 130 -11.10 2.49 5.77
C PHE A 130 -11.68 3.42 4.69
N ASN A 131 -12.84 4.04 4.95
CA ASN A 131 -13.41 5.06 4.04
C ASN A 131 -12.50 6.28 3.89
N ARG A 132 -11.94 6.76 5.02
CA ARG A 132 -11.02 7.90 5.03
C ARG A 132 -9.67 7.52 4.44
N VAL A 133 -9.23 6.28 4.62
CA VAL A 133 -8.03 5.75 3.95
C VAL A 133 -8.21 5.81 2.43
N ALA A 134 -9.32 5.29 1.89
CA ALA A 134 -9.58 5.34 0.44
C ALA A 134 -9.63 6.78 -0.09
N GLN A 135 -10.28 7.70 0.63
CA GLN A 135 -10.30 9.13 0.27
C GLN A 135 -8.90 9.76 0.31
N ARG A 136 -8.11 9.43 1.33
CA ARG A 136 -6.74 9.93 1.51
C ARG A 136 -5.81 9.42 0.40
N LEU A 137 -5.90 8.13 0.07
CA LEU A 137 -5.17 7.52 -1.06
C LEU A 137 -5.57 8.18 -2.38
N ARG A 138 -6.88 8.38 -2.63
CA ARG A 138 -7.36 9.04 -3.84
C ARG A 138 -6.88 10.49 -3.94
N ALA A 139 -6.76 11.20 -2.81
CA ALA A 139 -6.16 12.54 -2.77
C ALA A 139 -4.64 12.55 -3.03
N MET A 140 -3.95 11.42 -2.86
CA MET A 140 -2.56 11.20 -3.31
C MET A 140 -2.49 10.68 -4.76
N GLY A 141 -3.62 10.57 -5.45
CA GLY A 141 -3.67 9.99 -6.80
C GLY A 141 -3.59 8.46 -6.82
N ILE A 142 -3.77 7.76 -5.70
CA ILE A 142 -3.77 6.29 -5.63
C ILE A 142 -5.20 5.77 -5.47
N VAL A 143 -5.60 4.84 -6.34
CA VAL A 143 -6.94 4.24 -6.26
C VAL A 143 -6.86 2.87 -5.59
N VAL A 144 -7.46 2.78 -4.40
CA VAL A 144 -7.73 1.51 -3.72
C VAL A 144 -9.13 1.57 -3.12
N ASP A 145 -9.94 0.56 -3.40
CA ASP A 145 -11.30 0.50 -2.85
C ASP A 145 -11.29 0.11 -1.37
N ARG A 146 -12.36 0.51 -0.67
CA ARG A 146 -12.56 0.23 0.76
C ARG A 146 -12.48 -1.26 1.10
N GLY A 147 -13.03 -2.12 0.24
CA GLY A 147 -13.06 -3.57 0.46
C GLY A 147 -11.66 -4.16 0.42
N THR A 148 -10.85 -3.74 -0.55
CA THR A 148 -9.44 -4.11 -0.66
C THR A 148 -8.63 -3.65 0.56
N ILE A 149 -8.81 -2.40 1.01
CA ILE A 149 -8.14 -1.89 2.22
C ILE A 149 -8.51 -2.72 3.45
N ARG A 150 -9.81 -3.00 3.65
CA ARG A 150 -10.29 -3.85 4.74
C ARG A 150 -9.67 -5.24 4.69
N ASN A 151 -9.59 -5.85 3.51
CA ASN A 151 -9.02 -7.17 3.31
C ASN A 151 -7.51 -7.21 3.61
N TYR A 152 -6.78 -6.13 3.34
CA TYR A 152 -5.39 -6.02 3.79
C TYR A 152 -5.33 -5.86 5.30
N ALA A 153 -6.11 -4.94 5.89
CA ALA A 153 -6.09 -4.69 7.34
C ALA A 153 -6.52 -5.90 8.20
N SER A 154 -7.22 -6.89 7.63
CA SER A 154 -7.59 -8.13 8.34
C SER A 154 -6.49 -9.20 8.33
N ARG A 155 -5.34 -8.95 7.71
CA ARG A 155 -4.23 -9.90 7.57
C ARG A 155 -3.01 -9.40 8.33
N ASP A 156 -2.18 -10.34 8.77
CA ASP A 156 -0.88 -10.02 9.36
C ASP A 156 0.21 -9.96 8.27
N PHE A 157 0.94 -8.86 8.25
CA PHE A 157 2.08 -8.60 7.37
C PHE A 157 3.35 -8.25 8.16
N GLY A 158 3.31 -8.38 9.49
CA GLY A 158 4.37 -7.95 10.39
C GLY A 158 4.45 -6.42 10.55
N THR A 159 5.48 -5.98 11.27
CA THR A 159 5.74 -4.55 11.47
C THR A 159 6.23 -3.91 10.17
N ILE A 160 5.53 -2.87 9.73
CA ILE A 160 5.88 -2.11 8.53
C ILE A 160 6.81 -0.96 8.94
N PRO A 161 8.06 -0.92 8.45
CA PRO A 161 8.95 0.21 8.69
C PRO A 161 8.37 1.48 8.04
N ALA A 162 8.22 2.53 8.85
CA ALA A 162 7.62 3.79 8.41
C ALA A 162 8.35 4.99 8.99
N THR A 163 8.22 6.13 8.33
CA THR A 163 8.65 7.43 8.84
C THR A 163 7.54 8.45 8.67
N GLU A 164 7.52 9.47 9.52
CA GLU A 164 6.58 10.57 9.40
C GLU A 164 7.10 11.61 8.41
N LEU A 165 6.31 11.91 7.38
CA LEU A 165 6.61 12.96 6.41
C LEU A 165 5.35 13.78 6.17
N PHE A 166 5.44 15.10 6.37
CA PHE A 166 4.31 16.02 6.28
C PHE A 166 3.09 15.64 7.15
N GLY A 167 3.32 15.08 8.35
CA GLY A 167 2.24 14.64 9.24
C GLY A 167 1.53 13.36 8.80
N LEU A 168 2.14 12.58 7.88
CA LEU A 168 1.64 11.30 7.40
C LEU A 168 2.71 10.22 7.61
N LEU A 169 2.30 9.04 8.11
CA LEU A 169 3.17 7.88 8.13
C LEU A 169 3.30 7.33 6.72
N LEU A 170 4.52 7.37 6.18
CA LEU A 170 4.88 6.77 4.90
C LEU A 170 5.72 5.53 5.12
N PRO A 171 5.42 4.42 4.42
CA PRO A 171 6.23 3.23 4.49
C PRO A 171 7.59 3.48 3.83
N LEU A 172 8.67 2.94 4.42
CA LEU A 172 10.01 3.09 3.87
C LEU A 172 10.14 2.46 2.48
N SER A 173 9.38 1.39 2.20
CA SER A 173 9.31 0.76 0.88
C SER A 173 8.88 1.74 -0.21
N LEU A 174 7.96 2.66 0.09
CA LEU A 174 7.51 3.70 -0.83
C LEU A 174 8.46 4.89 -0.87
N LEU A 175 8.97 5.31 0.29
CA LEU A 175 9.91 6.43 0.37
C LEU A 175 11.20 6.14 -0.39
N ASN A 176 11.78 4.97 -0.18
CA ASN A 176 12.98 4.53 -0.88
C ASN A 176 12.73 4.47 -2.38
N LEU A 177 11.60 3.88 -2.82
CA LEU A 177 11.23 3.88 -4.23
C LEU A 177 11.18 5.29 -4.80
N ALA A 178 10.57 6.23 -4.09
CA ALA A 178 10.51 7.62 -4.50
C ALA A 178 11.90 8.28 -4.59
N THR A 179 12.76 8.06 -3.61
CA THR A 179 14.16 8.52 -3.64
C THR A 179 14.92 7.93 -4.82
N PHE A 180 14.73 6.65 -5.13
CA PHE A 180 15.33 5.99 -6.30
C PHE A 180 14.87 6.62 -7.63
N THR A 181 13.63 7.12 -7.69
CA THR A 181 13.12 7.78 -8.90
C THR A 181 13.60 9.21 -9.09
N LEU A 182 13.78 9.98 -8.00
CA LEU A 182 14.21 11.39 -8.08
C LEU A 182 15.62 11.56 -8.67
N GLY A 183 16.50 10.57 -8.49
CA GLY A 183 17.89 10.63 -8.97
C GLY A 183 18.10 10.17 -10.42
N ARG A 184 17.04 9.84 -11.18
CA ARG A 184 17.17 9.21 -12.50
C ARG A 184 16.70 10.13 -13.62
N GLU A 185 17.63 10.57 -14.46
CA GLU A 185 17.31 11.30 -15.68
C GLU A 185 17.19 10.41 -16.93
N ARG A 186 17.72 9.17 -16.97
CA ARG A 186 17.91 8.46 -18.26
C ARG A 186 17.74 6.93 -18.32
N HIS A 187 17.49 6.23 -17.21
CA HIS A 187 17.38 4.75 -17.25
C HIS A 187 16.15 4.23 -16.51
N PRO A 188 15.34 3.35 -17.14
CA PRO A 188 14.24 2.67 -16.47
C PRO A 188 14.72 1.89 -15.25
N ILE A 189 13.87 1.79 -14.23
CA ILE A 189 14.17 0.98 -13.05
C ILE A 189 14.20 -0.51 -13.41
N THR A 190 15.27 -1.19 -12.98
CA THR A 190 15.38 -2.64 -13.14
C THR A 190 14.62 -3.35 -12.01
N GLY A 191 14.18 -4.59 -12.26
CA GLY A 191 13.49 -5.37 -11.23
C GLY A 191 14.32 -5.58 -9.96
N ALA A 192 15.65 -5.72 -10.09
CA ALA A 192 16.54 -5.87 -8.95
C ALA A 192 16.61 -4.61 -8.09
N GLU A 193 16.73 -3.43 -8.70
CA GLU A 193 16.71 -2.15 -7.98
C GLU A 193 15.36 -1.91 -7.31
N ALA A 194 14.26 -2.23 -7.99
CA ALA A 194 12.92 -2.10 -7.41
C ALA A 194 12.72 -2.99 -6.19
N LEU A 195 13.29 -4.21 -6.18
CA LEU A 195 13.27 -5.09 -5.01
C LEU A 195 14.00 -4.47 -3.84
N VAL A 196 15.22 -3.97 -4.06
CA VAL A 196 16.02 -3.31 -3.02
C VAL A 196 15.28 -2.10 -2.46
N ALA A 197 14.73 -1.26 -3.35
CA ALA A 197 13.96 -0.08 -2.95
C ALA A 197 12.75 -0.43 -2.09
N CYS A 198 12.00 -1.47 -2.48
CA CYS A 198 10.82 -1.92 -1.74
C CYS A 198 11.16 -2.68 -0.44
N GLY A 199 12.45 -2.92 -0.14
CA GLY A 199 12.89 -3.68 1.04
C GLY A 199 12.74 -5.20 0.88
N PHE A 200 12.84 -5.72 -0.35
CA PHE A 200 12.70 -7.14 -0.68
C PHE A 200 14.04 -7.82 -1.02
N PRO A 201 14.22 -9.10 -0.66
CA PRO A 201 13.30 -9.89 0.16
C PRO A 201 13.33 -9.38 1.60
N SER A 202 12.16 -9.14 2.21
CA SER A 202 12.10 -8.88 3.64
C SER A 202 12.74 -10.08 4.33
N ALA A 203 13.65 -9.82 5.26
CA ALA A 203 14.32 -10.87 6.04
C ALA A 203 13.26 -11.65 6.82
N GLY A 204 12.70 -12.70 6.21
CA GLY A 204 11.45 -13.28 6.66
C GLY A 204 10.71 -14.06 5.58
N ARG A 205 11.40 -14.94 4.85
CA ARG A 205 10.76 -16.09 4.17
C ARG A 205 10.29 -17.14 5.21
N ALA A 206 9.74 -16.69 6.34
CA ALA A 206 9.03 -17.56 7.27
C ALA A 206 7.63 -17.74 6.70
N ALA A 207 7.46 -18.76 5.85
CA ALA A 207 6.14 -19.32 5.60
C ALA A 207 5.50 -19.71 6.94
N PRO A 208 4.17 -19.61 7.03
CA PRO A 208 3.43 -20.86 7.13
C PRO A 208 2.32 -20.99 6.08
N HIS A 209 2.06 -22.27 5.80
CA HIS A 209 1.12 -22.89 4.87
C HIS A 209 -0.36 -22.47 5.04
N ASP A 210 -1.18 -22.53 3.96
CA ASP A 210 -2.22 -23.57 3.80
C ASP A 210 -2.97 -23.53 2.43
N GLY A 211 -3.04 -24.69 1.78
CA GLY A 211 -4.27 -25.25 1.18
C GLY A 211 -5.07 -24.57 0.05
N GLY A 212 -4.69 -23.43 -0.53
CA GLY A 212 -5.45 -22.86 -1.66
C GLY A 212 -4.91 -23.27 -3.03
N SER A 213 -5.61 -24.07 -3.82
CA SER A 213 -5.17 -24.40 -5.18
C SER A 213 -5.02 -23.11 -6.02
N PRO A 214 -3.86 -22.84 -6.66
CA PRO A 214 -3.65 -21.61 -7.44
C PRO A 214 -4.63 -21.43 -8.61
N LYS A 215 -5.25 -22.53 -9.07
CA LYS A 215 -6.05 -22.59 -10.30
C LYS A 215 -7.35 -21.77 -10.24
N GLU A 216 -8.06 -21.75 -9.12
CA GLU A 216 -9.33 -21.00 -9.00
C GLU A 216 -9.10 -19.49 -8.89
N ARG A 217 -7.98 -19.07 -8.29
CA ARG A 217 -7.67 -17.65 -8.09
C ARG A 217 -7.16 -16.98 -9.37
N ASP A 218 -6.49 -17.75 -10.23
CA ASP A 218 -5.99 -17.31 -11.54
C ASP A 218 -7.13 -17.01 -12.52
N GLN A 219 -8.21 -17.81 -12.51
CA GLN A 219 -9.39 -17.59 -13.36
C GLN A 219 -10.07 -16.23 -13.08
N ARG A 220 -10.20 -15.86 -11.80
CA ARG A 220 -10.82 -14.57 -11.40
C ARG A 220 -10.03 -13.35 -11.89
N TYR A 221 -8.71 -13.45 -12.08
CA TYR A 221 -7.91 -12.36 -12.63
C TYR A 221 -8.09 -12.25 -14.15
N GLU A 222 -8.06 -13.37 -14.87
CA GLU A 222 -8.28 -13.37 -16.32
C GLU A 222 -9.70 -12.91 -16.69
N GLU A 223 -10.70 -13.30 -15.89
CA GLU A 223 -12.09 -12.86 -16.07
C GLU A 223 -12.25 -11.35 -15.84
N LYS A 224 -11.68 -10.81 -14.75
CA LYS A 224 -11.72 -9.35 -14.50
C LYS A 224 -10.96 -8.55 -15.56
N GLU A 225 -9.84 -9.07 -16.07
CA GLU A 225 -9.10 -8.41 -17.15
C GLU A 225 -9.84 -8.45 -18.50
N LYS A 226 -10.64 -9.48 -18.75
CA LYS A 226 -11.53 -9.56 -19.92
C LYS A 226 -12.73 -8.61 -19.77
N GLU A 227 -13.21 -8.41 -18.55
CA GLU A 227 -14.32 -7.50 -18.24
C GLU A 227 -13.88 -6.03 -18.33
N GLU A 228 -12.74 -5.66 -17.73
CA GLU A 228 -12.14 -4.31 -17.80
C GLU A 228 -11.83 -3.90 -19.26
N ARG A 229 -11.29 -4.82 -20.08
CA ARG A 229 -11.06 -4.57 -21.53
C ARG A 229 -12.34 -4.38 -22.34
N LYS A 230 -13.44 -5.07 -21.97
CA LYS A 230 -14.73 -4.92 -22.65
C LYS A 230 -15.45 -3.62 -22.29
N THR A 231 -15.13 -3.01 -21.15
CA THR A 231 -15.69 -1.72 -20.74
C THR A 231 -14.93 -0.51 -21.30
N GLU A 232 -13.69 -0.66 -21.76
CA GLU A 232 -12.94 0.42 -22.45
C GLU A 232 -13.30 0.55 -23.94
N ASP A 233 -13.82 -0.51 -24.56
CA ASP A 233 -14.23 -0.56 -25.98
C ASP A 233 -15.71 -0.16 -26.23
N ARG A 234 -16.42 0.40 -25.23
CA ARG A 234 -17.85 0.78 -25.33
C ARG A 234 -18.09 2.23 -24.93
#